data_AF-A0A950R0B0-F1
#
_entry.id   AF-A0A950R0B0-F1
#
_cell.length_a   1.000
_cell.length_b   1.000
_cell.length_c   1.000
_cell.angle_alpha   90.00
_cell.angle_beta   90.00
_cell.angle_gamma   90.00
#
_symmetry.space_group_name_H-M   'P 1'
#
loop_
_entity.id
_entity.type
_entity.pdbx_description
1 polymer ?
#
loop_
_entity_poly.entity_id
_entity_poly.type
_entity_poly.pdbx_seq_one_letter_code
_entity_poly.pdbx_strand_id
1 'polypeptide(L)'
;MNFTTKSGTNDLHGSAWEFLRNRVLNANTFFNNQNGTPWPAFTQNQFGFNLGGPVYIPKLFDVRNKTFFFLDYEGFRLRQGQSSTQTVPTAQERTGDLSGYVPQAGRTAIYDPLTTCGSGAPGTPACLPGQSQYDRLLFAGNKIPTARLNPTSLKYLQLYSLPNAPGNAQGVGNWVGNGSGGGNNNETVVHIDQNVSDKQHITARYSYWGNLNLPN
;
A
#
# COMPACT_ATOMS: atom_id res chain seq x y z
N MET A 1 -16.03 -4.93 20.20
CA MET A 1 -14.77 -5.02 20.97
C MET A 1 -14.88 -4.06 22.13
N ASN A 2 -14.70 -4.51 23.38
CA ASN A 2 -14.78 -3.65 24.57
C ASN A 2 -13.35 -3.31 25.01
N PHE A 3 -12.97 -2.04 24.94
CA PHE A 3 -11.72 -1.52 25.47
C PHE A 3 -12.00 -1.01 26.89
N THR A 4 -11.74 -1.83 27.90
CA THR A 4 -11.88 -1.43 29.30
C THR A 4 -10.56 -0.85 29.79
N THR A 5 -10.54 0.46 30.04
CA THR A 5 -9.40 1.15 30.68
C THR A 5 -9.48 0.89 32.19
N LYS A 6 -8.35 0.65 32.87
CA LYS A 6 -8.35 0.37 34.32
C LYS A 6 -8.81 1.62 35.08
N SER A 7 -9.73 1.46 36.04
CA SER A 7 -10.13 2.53 36.96
C SER A 7 -9.05 2.76 38.02
N GLY A 8 -8.92 4.01 38.47
CA GLY A 8 -7.78 4.48 39.28
C GLY A 8 -7.53 3.75 40.60
N THR A 9 -6.26 3.65 40.96
CA THR A 9 -5.77 3.20 42.28
C THR A 9 -5.29 4.39 43.10
N ASN A 10 -5.24 4.24 44.42
CA ASN A 10 -4.69 5.28 45.32
C ASN A 10 -3.17 5.44 45.23
N ASP A 11 -2.48 4.48 44.62
CA ASP A 11 -1.05 4.55 44.39
C ASP A 11 -0.74 4.95 42.95
N LEU A 12 0.25 5.82 42.80
CA LEU A 12 0.82 6.16 41.50
C LEU A 12 1.61 4.93 40.98
N HIS A 13 1.26 4.47 39.79
CA HIS A 13 1.96 3.39 39.12
C HIS A 13 1.99 3.63 37.62
N GLY A 14 2.98 3.04 36.96
CA GLY A 14 3.17 3.17 35.54
C GLY A 14 4.18 2.17 35.02
N SER A 15 4.26 2.06 33.71
CA SER A 15 5.21 1.21 33.01
C SER A 15 5.63 1.89 31.72
N ALA A 16 6.82 1.56 31.24
CA ALA A 16 7.32 1.98 29.94
C ALA A 16 7.85 0.76 29.20
N TRP A 17 7.76 0.79 27.86
CA TRP A 17 8.21 -0.31 27.01
C TRP A 17 8.79 0.21 25.70
N GLU A 18 9.60 -0.64 25.09
CA GLU A 18 10.16 -0.46 23.75
C GLU A 18 10.19 -1.81 23.06
N PHE A 19 9.85 -1.80 21.77
CA PHE A 19 9.91 -2.95 20.89
C PHE A 19 10.58 -2.55 19.58
N LEU A 20 11.79 -3.07 19.39
CA LEU A 20 12.62 -2.82 18.22
C LEU A 20 12.69 -4.08 17.34
N ARG A 21 12.39 -3.92 16.05
CA ARG A 21 12.73 -4.89 15.01
C ARG A 21 13.49 -4.21 13.88
N ASN A 22 14.61 -4.77 13.48
CA ASN A 22 15.39 -4.22 12.38
C ASN A 22 16.19 -5.32 11.67
N ARG A 23 16.73 -5.00 10.49
CA ARG A 23 17.56 -5.93 9.70
C ARG A 23 18.85 -6.40 10.40
N VAL A 24 19.29 -5.73 11.47
CA VAL A 24 20.54 -6.02 12.19
C VAL A 24 20.31 -7.11 13.24
N LEU A 25 19.17 -7.08 13.91
CA LEU A 25 18.83 -7.96 15.03
C LEU A 25 17.95 -9.14 14.61
N ASN A 26 17.17 -9.00 13.54
CA ASN A 26 16.31 -10.07 13.04
C ASN A 26 17.00 -10.81 11.88
N ALA A 27 16.42 -11.94 11.42
CA ALA A 27 16.89 -12.69 10.24
C ALA A 27 15.91 -12.54 9.06
N ASN A 28 16.44 -12.61 7.83
CA ASN A 28 15.64 -12.56 6.61
C ASN A 28 14.71 -13.78 6.50
N THR A 29 13.66 -13.70 5.69
CA THR A 29 12.71 -14.81 5.53
C THR A 29 13.35 -16.00 4.81
N PHE A 30 12.87 -17.21 5.07
CA PHE A 30 13.37 -18.44 4.45
C PHE A 30 13.40 -18.36 2.92
N PHE A 31 12.31 -17.91 2.30
CA PHE A 31 12.20 -17.81 0.84
C PHE A 31 13.11 -16.74 0.24
N ASN A 32 13.35 -15.63 0.95
CA ASN A 32 14.31 -14.63 0.47
C ASN A 32 15.74 -15.17 0.50
N ASN A 33 16.11 -15.91 1.55
CA ASN A 33 17.42 -16.56 1.62
C ASN A 33 17.57 -17.64 0.54
N GLN A 34 16.52 -18.43 0.30
CA GLN A 34 16.51 -19.45 -0.76
C GLN A 34 16.69 -18.82 -2.16
N ASN A 35 16.09 -17.67 -2.41
CA ASN A 35 16.14 -16.98 -3.70
C ASN A 35 17.32 -15.99 -3.84
N GLY A 36 18.20 -15.89 -2.83
CA GLY A 36 19.31 -14.92 -2.82
C GLY A 36 18.86 -13.45 -2.76
N THR A 37 17.59 -13.20 -2.40
CA THR A 37 17.02 -11.86 -2.33
C THR A 37 17.48 -11.16 -1.05
N PRO A 38 18.18 -10.02 -1.14
CA PRO A 38 18.57 -9.24 0.04
C PRO A 38 17.35 -8.81 0.84
N TRP A 39 17.48 -8.75 2.16
CA TRP A 39 16.39 -8.23 2.99
C TRP A 39 16.14 -6.76 2.65
N PRO A 40 14.91 -6.38 2.23
CA PRO A 40 14.57 -4.96 2.09
C PRO A 40 14.83 -4.19 3.38
N ALA A 41 15.11 -2.89 3.26
CA ALA A 41 15.23 -2.02 4.42
C ALA A 41 14.01 -2.20 5.33
N PHE A 42 14.22 -2.47 6.62
CA PHE A 42 13.15 -2.66 7.59
C PHE A 42 13.62 -2.19 8.97
N THR A 43 12.86 -1.31 9.59
CA THR A 43 13.02 -0.87 10.98
C THR A 43 11.67 -0.49 11.55
N GLN A 44 11.30 -1.13 12.66
CA GLN A 44 10.09 -0.90 13.42
C GLN A 44 10.48 -0.56 14.86
N ASN A 45 10.07 0.60 15.34
CA ASN A 45 10.20 1.01 16.74
C ASN A 45 8.80 1.26 17.27
N GLN A 46 8.41 0.55 18.33
CA GLN A 46 7.13 0.73 19.00
C GLN A 46 7.38 0.89 20.48
N PHE A 47 7.05 2.06 21.00
CA PHE A 47 7.38 2.44 22.35
C PHE A 47 6.25 3.19 22.99
N GLY A 48 6.20 3.14 24.31
CA GLY A 48 5.13 3.77 25.02
C GLY A 48 5.33 3.75 26.50
N PHE A 49 4.40 4.40 27.17
CA PHE A 49 4.28 4.35 28.61
C PHE A 49 2.83 4.53 29.03
N ASN A 50 2.54 4.04 30.21
CA ASN A 50 1.32 4.36 30.93
C ASN A 50 1.64 4.88 32.32
N LEU A 51 0.77 5.74 32.82
CA LEU A 51 0.84 6.31 34.15
C LEU A 51 -0.57 6.50 34.69
N GLY A 52 -0.85 5.99 35.88
CA GLY A 52 -2.13 6.18 36.55
C GLY A 52 -1.98 6.32 38.05
N GLY A 53 -2.92 7.02 38.66
CA GLY A 53 -2.92 7.28 40.10
C GLY A 53 -3.91 8.37 40.50
N PRO A 54 -3.92 8.77 41.78
CA PRO A 54 -4.78 9.85 42.24
C PRO A 54 -4.25 11.21 41.75
N VAL A 55 -5.15 12.16 41.50
CA VAL A 55 -4.76 13.54 41.23
C VAL A 55 -4.32 14.19 42.54
N TYR A 56 -3.03 14.50 42.65
CA TYR A 56 -2.43 15.17 43.79
C TYR A 56 -1.39 16.19 43.30
N ILE A 57 -1.62 17.47 43.59
CA ILE A 57 -0.68 18.54 43.31
C ILE A 57 -0.27 19.15 44.65
N PRO A 58 0.98 18.94 45.11
CA PRO A 58 1.43 19.43 46.41
C PRO A 58 1.11 20.91 46.61
N LYS A 59 0.47 21.24 47.75
CA LYS A 59 0.09 22.61 48.17
C LYS A 59 -0.96 23.32 47.29
N LEU A 60 -1.47 22.71 46.23
CA LEU A 60 -2.46 23.31 45.34
C LEU A 60 -3.79 22.54 45.33
N PHE A 61 -3.76 21.21 45.27
CA PHE A 61 -4.97 20.38 45.22
C PHE A 61 -4.69 19.00 45.83
N ASP A 62 -5.47 18.63 46.84
CA ASP A 62 -5.47 17.29 47.43
C ASP A 62 -6.85 16.64 47.28
N VAL A 63 -7.03 15.90 46.19
CA VAL A 63 -8.26 15.15 45.87
C VAL A 63 -8.00 13.65 45.79
N ARG A 64 -7.00 13.18 46.55
CA ARG A 64 -6.75 11.74 46.73
C ARG A 64 -8.03 11.03 47.21
N ASN A 65 -8.27 9.82 46.73
CA ASN A 65 -9.52 9.04 46.87
C ASN A 65 -10.76 9.55 46.11
N LYS A 66 -10.71 10.76 45.52
CA LYS A 66 -11.85 11.34 44.79
C LYS A 66 -11.62 11.41 43.30
N THR A 67 -10.44 11.84 42.87
CA THR A 67 -10.13 11.99 41.44
C THR A 67 -8.91 11.17 41.08
N PHE A 68 -9.04 10.40 40.01
CA PHE A 68 -7.98 9.56 39.47
C PHE A 68 -7.74 9.90 38.02
N PHE A 69 -6.50 9.72 37.58
CA PHE A 69 -6.13 9.87 36.19
C PHE A 69 -5.45 8.60 35.67
N PHE A 70 -5.54 8.41 34.36
CA PHE A 70 -4.76 7.46 33.61
C PHE A 70 -4.34 8.12 32.29
N LEU A 71 -3.05 8.04 31.98
CA LEU A 71 -2.43 8.52 30.76
C LEU A 71 -1.72 7.34 30.11
N ASP A 72 -1.96 7.14 28.83
CA ASP A 72 -1.27 6.17 27.99
C ASP A 72 -0.80 6.86 26.71
N TYR A 73 0.42 6.57 26.32
CA TYR A 73 1.01 7.04 25.06
C TYR A 73 1.71 5.89 24.37
N GLU A 74 1.43 5.73 23.08
CA GLU A 74 2.13 4.81 22.20
C GLU A 74 2.62 5.53 20.94
N GLY A 75 3.90 5.35 20.62
CA GLY A 75 4.52 5.78 19.39
C GLY A 75 4.93 4.57 18.55
N PHE A 76 4.40 4.49 17.33
CA PHE A 76 4.81 3.50 16.33
C PHE A 76 5.55 4.19 15.19
N ARG A 77 6.72 3.67 14.84
CA ARG A 77 7.57 4.17 13.75
C ARG A 77 7.97 2.99 12.88
N LEU A 78 7.60 3.04 11.61
CA LEU A 78 7.96 2.02 10.62
C LEU A 78 8.70 2.66 9.46
N ARG A 79 9.83 2.06 9.09
CA ARG A 79 10.57 2.35 7.86
C ARG A 79 10.76 1.01 7.15
N GLN A 80 10.17 0.86 5.97
CA GLN A 80 10.30 -0.37 5.22
C GLN A 80 10.45 -0.10 3.72
N GLY A 81 11.24 -0.89 3.01
CA GLY A 81 11.23 -0.88 1.56
C GLY A 81 9.94 -1.54 1.06
N GLN A 82 9.21 -0.86 0.19
CA GLN A 82 8.11 -1.47 -0.53
C GLN A 82 8.48 -1.60 -2.00
N SER A 83 8.66 -2.83 -2.45
CA SER A 83 8.78 -3.15 -3.86
C SER A 83 7.40 -3.20 -4.48
N SER A 84 7.20 -2.46 -5.56
CA SER A 84 6.02 -2.54 -6.41
C SER A 84 6.42 -3.14 -7.74
N THR A 85 5.64 -4.12 -8.18
CA THR A 85 5.77 -4.72 -9.49
C THR A 85 4.70 -4.13 -10.39
N GLN A 86 5.10 -3.60 -11.54
CA GLN A 86 4.20 -3.06 -12.56
C GLN A 86 4.52 -3.68 -13.91
N THR A 87 3.60 -3.51 -14.86
CA THR A 87 3.82 -3.86 -16.26
C THR A 87 4.05 -2.59 -17.05
N VAL A 88 5.19 -2.51 -17.72
CA VAL A 88 5.54 -1.38 -18.59
C VAL A 88 5.78 -1.88 -20.03
N PRO A 89 5.55 -1.03 -21.05
CA PRO A 89 5.79 -1.42 -22.43
C PRO A 89 7.26 -1.73 -22.70
N THR A 90 7.52 -2.89 -23.30
CA THR A 90 8.86 -3.28 -23.78
C THR A 90 9.34 -2.39 -24.93
N ALA A 91 10.63 -2.42 -25.24
CA ALA A 91 11.17 -1.66 -26.36
C ALA A 91 10.52 -2.05 -27.71
N GLN A 92 10.20 -3.33 -27.90
CA GLN A 92 9.54 -3.83 -29.11
C GLN A 92 8.09 -3.33 -29.21
N GLU A 93 7.34 -3.40 -28.10
CA GLU A 93 5.95 -2.95 -28.03
C GLU A 93 5.82 -1.46 -28.32
N ARG A 94 6.80 -0.64 -27.90
CA ARG A 94 6.85 0.80 -28.22
C ARG A 94 6.95 1.10 -29.71
N THR A 95 7.40 0.14 -30.51
CA THR A 95 7.50 0.24 -31.97
C THR A 95 6.35 -0.46 -32.70
N GLY A 96 5.33 -0.94 -31.97
CA GLY A 96 4.18 -1.64 -32.52
C GLY A 96 4.40 -3.14 -32.73
N ASP A 97 5.52 -3.70 -32.30
CA ASP A 97 5.78 -5.14 -32.37
C ASP A 97 5.24 -5.84 -31.12
N LEU A 98 4.10 -6.50 -31.27
CA LEU A 98 3.40 -7.26 -30.22
C LEU A 98 3.59 -8.77 -30.40
N SER A 99 4.56 -9.20 -31.21
CA SER A 99 4.82 -10.62 -31.49
C SER A 99 5.25 -11.41 -30.25
N GLY A 100 5.83 -10.73 -29.26
CA GLY A 100 6.23 -11.30 -27.97
C GLY A 100 5.09 -11.44 -26.95
N TYR A 101 3.90 -10.90 -27.22
CA TYR A 101 2.77 -10.96 -26.29
C TYR A 101 2.08 -12.34 -26.38
N VAL A 102 2.18 -13.14 -25.32
CA VAL A 102 1.60 -14.49 -25.23
C VAL A 102 0.70 -14.57 -24.01
N PRO A 103 -0.63 -14.51 -24.14
CA PRO A 103 -1.51 -14.95 -23.08
C PRO A 103 -1.62 -16.47 -23.09
N GLN A 104 -2.02 -16.96 -21.92
CA GLN A 104 -2.52 -18.31 -21.68
C GLN A 104 -3.50 -18.70 -22.81
N ALA A 105 -3.14 -19.71 -23.62
CA ALA A 105 -3.87 -20.27 -24.78
C ALA A 105 -3.40 -19.90 -26.21
N GLY A 106 -2.25 -19.26 -26.39
CA GLY A 106 -1.64 -19.04 -27.71
C GLY A 106 -1.59 -17.57 -28.09
N ARG A 107 -0.63 -17.21 -28.97
CA ARG A 107 -0.32 -15.82 -29.38
C ARG A 107 -1.59 -14.98 -29.51
N THR A 108 -1.70 -13.85 -28.80
CA THR A 108 -2.85 -12.95 -29.00
C THR A 108 -2.86 -12.50 -30.44
N ALA A 109 -3.89 -12.87 -31.19
CA ALA A 109 -4.14 -12.27 -32.47
C ALA A 109 -4.42 -10.77 -32.26
N ILE A 110 -3.54 -9.90 -32.78
CA ILE A 110 -3.83 -8.46 -32.81
C ILE A 110 -4.56 -8.19 -34.11
N TYR A 111 -5.79 -7.70 -33.99
CA TYR A 111 -6.66 -7.45 -35.13
C TYR A 111 -6.58 -6.00 -35.60
N ASP A 112 -6.66 -5.80 -36.90
CA ASP A 112 -6.74 -4.48 -37.50
C ASP A 112 -8.18 -3.93 -37.39
N PRO A 113 -8.41 -2.89 -36.56
CA PRO A 113 -9.75 -2.33 -36.39
C PRO A 113 -10.34 -1.75 -37.68
N LEU A 114 -9.52 -1.33 -38.65
CA LEU A 114 -9.96 -0.77 -39.93
C LEU A 114 -10.53 -1.81 -40.89
N THR A 115 -10.33 -3.10 -40.59
CA THR A 115 -10.76 -4.22 -41.44
C THR A 115 -12.05 -4.87 -40.96
N THR A 116 -12.68 -4.30 -39.92
CA THR A 116 -13.93 -4.84 -39.37
C THR A 116 -15.01 -4.83 -40.44
N CYS A 117 -15.49 -6.00 -40.85
CA CYS A 117 -16.51 -6.11 -41.87
C CYS A 117 -17.93 -6.15 -41.28
N GLY A 118 -18.93 -5.70 -42.03
CA GLY A 118 -20.34 -5.93 -41.69
C GLY A 118 -20.84 -5.23 -40.42
N SER A 119 -20.11 -4.19 -39.95
CA SER A 119 -20.44 -3.46 -38.72
C SER A 119 -21.57 -2.44 -38.87
N GLY A 120 -21.96 -2.12 -40.11
CA GLY A 120 -22.95 -1.08 -40.41
C GLY A 120 -22.46 0.37 -40.20
N ALA A 121 -21.23 0.56 -39.71
CA ALA A 121 -20.66 1.89 -39.54
C ALA A 121 -20.13 2.47 -40.87
N PRO A 122 -20.30 3.79 -41.13
CA PRO A 122 -19.75 4.46 -42.31
C PRO A 122 -18.25 4.23 -42.45
N GLY A 123 -17.80 3.81 -43.63
CA GLY A 123 -16.39 3.55 -43.92
C GLY A 123 -15.90 2.13 -43.59
N THR A 124 -16.77 1.22 -43.15
CA THR A 124 -16.40 -0.19 -42.95
C THR A 124 -16.67 -1.05 -44.19
N PRO A 125 -15.78 -2.00 -44.55
CA PRO A 125 -15.96 -2.85 -45.71
C PRO A 125 -17.13 -3.83 -45.53
N ALA A 126 -17.75 -4.24 -46.63
CA ALA A 126 -18.67 -5.38 -46.64
C ALA A 126 -17.90 -6.68 -46.35
N CYS A 127 -18.54 -7.64 -45.67
CA CYS A 127 -17.91 -8.95 -45.44
C CYS A 127 -17.76 -9.71 -46.76
N LEU A 128 -16.61 -10.33 -46.97
CA LEU A 128 -16.37 -11.20 -48.11
C LEU A 128 -17.17 -12.51 -47.97
N PRO A 129 -17.46 -13.23 -49.07
CA PRO A 129 -18.12 -14.53 -49.01
C PRO A 129 -17.38 -15.48 -48.07
N GLY A 130 -18.09 -16.00 -47.06
CA GLY A 130 -17.53 -16.88 -46.03
C GLY A 130 -17.04 -16.18 -44.76
N GLN A 131 -17.06 -14.85 -44.69
CA GLN A 131 -16.82 -14.09 -43.46
C GLN A 131 -18.12 -13.86 -42.68
N SER A 132 -18.03 -13.94 -41.35
CA SER A 132 -19.12 -13.56 -40.46
C SER A 132 -19.13 -12.05 -40.22
N GLN A 133 -20.29 -11.50 -39.85
CA GLN A 133 -20.34 -10.10 -39.42
C GLN A 133 -19.38 -9.87 -38.25
N TYR A 134 -18.69 -8.72 -38.25
CA TYR A 134 -17.67 -8.32 -37.28
C TYR A 134 -16.33 -9.07 -37.37
N ASP A 135 -16.10 -9.86 -38.41
CA ASP A 135 -14.77 -10.42 -38.69
C ASP A 135 -13.73 -9.32 -38.93
N ARG A 136 -12.49 -9.57 -38.50
CA ARG A 136 -11.33 -8.67 -38.64
C ARG A 136 -10.11 -9.43 -39.13
N LEU A 137 -9.29 -8.76 -39.94
CA LEU A 137 -7.98 -9.28 -40.33
C LEU A 137 -6.98 -9.10 -39.18
N LEU A 138 -6.07 -10.05 -39.06
CA LEU A 138 -4.95 -9.94 -38.13
C LEU A 138 -3.85 -9.07 -38.73
N PHE A 139 -3.15 -8.31 -37.88
CA PHE A 139 -1.85 -7.78 -38.25
C PHE A 139 -0.87 -8.92 -38.49
N ALA A 140 -0.18 -8.90 -39.64
CA ALA A 140 0.84 -9.88 -39.94
C ALA A 140 1.90 -9.92 -38.83
N GLY A 141 2.09 -11.11 -38.24
CA GLY A 141 3.04 -11.31 -37.14
C GLY A 141 2.76 -10.50 -35.88
N ASN A 142 1.52 -10.04 -35.66
CA ASN A 142 1.15 -9.14 -34.57
C ASN A 142 1.94 -7.81 -34.56
N LYS A 143 2.31 -7.31 -35.74
CA LYS A 143 3.05 -6.05 -35.86
C LYS A 143 2.15 -4.96 -36.42
N ILE A 144 1.94 -3.91 -35.65
CA ILE A 144 1.25 -2.70 -36.09
C ILE A 144 2.25 -1.87 -36.91
N PRO A 145 1.97 -1.53 -38.19
CA PRO A 145 2.87 -0.69 -38.98
C PRO A 145 3.11 0.66 -38.30
N THR A 146 4.36 1.10 -38.26
CA THR A 146 4.77 2.36 -37.61
C THR A 146 4.05 3.58 -38.17
N ALA A 147 3.71 3.57 -39.47
CA ALA A 147 2.92 4.62 -40.12
C ALA A 147 1.51 4.81 -39.53
N ARG A 148 1.01 3.82 -38.78
CA ARG A 148 -0.31 3.86 -38.13
C ARG A 148 -0.23 4.17 -36.63
N LEU A 149 0.98 4.34 -36.10
CA LEU A 149 1.18 4.73 -34.71
C LEU A 149 1.04 6.25 -34.61
N ASN A 150 0.22 6.69 -33.67
CA ASN A 150 0.05 8.12 -33.43
C ASN A 150 1.36 8.71 -32.85
N PRO A 151 1.93 9.76 -33.45
CA PRO A 151 3.21 10.32 -33.01
C PRO A 151 3.15 10.93 -31.60
N THR A 152 1.98 11.41 -31.16
CA THR A 152 1.77 11.90 -29.79
C THR A 152 1.80 10.74 -28.80
N SER A 153 1.14 9.61 -29.10
CA SER A 153 1.18 8.41 -28.25
C SER A 153 2.60 7.86 -28.09
N LEU A 154 3.42 7.91 -29.15
CA LEU A 154 4.83 7.50 -29.09
C LEU A 154 5.65 8.34 -28.10
N LYS A 155 5.36 9.64 -27.98
CA LYS A 155 5.99 10.51 -26.97
C LYS A 155 5.55 10.16 -25.55
N TYR A 156 4.26 9.89 -25.34
CA TYR A 156 3.77 9.45 -24.03
C TYR A 156 4.38 8.11 -23.60
N LEU A 157 4.64 7.19 -24.53
CA LEU A 157 5.30 5.92 -24.24
C LEU A 157 6.75 6.10 -23.73
N GLN A 158 7.41 7.22 -24.04
CA GLN A 158 8.75 7.53 -23.52
C GLN A 158 8.75 7.93 -22.03
N LEU A 159 7.59 8.33 -21.48
CA LEU A 159 7.46 8.63 -20.05
C LEU A 159 7.46 7.36 -19.18
N TYR A 160 7.21 6.19 -19.78
CA TYR A 160 7.31 4.91 -19.10
C TYR A 160 8.76 4.44 -19.06
N SER A 161 9.21 4.02 -17.87
CA SER A 161 10.47 3.32 -17.67
C SER A 161 10.55 2.06 -18.54
N LEU A 162 11.75 1.67 -18.97
CA LEU A 162 11.96 0.38 -19.61
C LEU A 162 11.82 -0.76 -18.58
N PRO A 163 11.42 -1.97 -19.02
CA PRO A 163 11.43 -3.16 -18.16
C PRO A 163 12.79 -3.36 -17.52
N ASN A 164 12.81 -3.73 -16.23
CA ASN A 164 14.03 -4.05 -15.47
C ASN A 164 13.97 -5.42 -14.78
N ALA A 165 12.90 -6.19 -15.04
CA ALA A 165 12.70 -7.54 -14.55
C ALA A 165 12.17 -8.42 -15.68
N PRO A 166 12.42 -9.75 -15.65
CA PRO A 166 11.99 -10.66 -16.71
C PRO A 166 10.46 -10.76 -16.87
N GLY A 167 9.68 -10.42 -15.84
CA GLY A 167 8.23 -10.64 -15.82
C GLY A 167 7.86 -12.11 -15.73
N ASN A 168 6.56 -12.41 -15.77
CA ASN A 168 6.08 -13.79 -15.92
C ASN A 168 6.03 -14.22 -17.39
N ALA A 169 5.65 -15.47 -17.65
CA ALA A 169 5.53 -16.02 -19.01
C ALA A 169 4.54 -15.26 -19.91
N GLN A 170 3.68 -14.43 -19.30
CA GLN A 170 2.68 -13.61 -19.95
C GLN A 170 3.16 -12.16 -20.19
N GLY A 171 4.42 -11.83 -19.88
CA GLY A 171 4.98 -10.48 -20.01
C GLY A 171 4.46 -9.48 -18.96
N VAL A 172 3.75 -9.95 -17.94
CA VAL A 172 3.21 -9.13 -16.85
C VAL A 172 4.25 -9.01 -15.73
N GLY A 173 4.32 -7.84 -15.10
CA GLY A 173 5.22 -7.60 -13.98
C GLY A 173 6.69 -7.50 -14.38
N ASN A 174 6.96 -6.93 -15.56
CA ASN A 174 8.29 -6.77 -16.14
C ASN A 174 9.04 -5.51 -15.62
N TRP A 175 8.47 -4.78 -14.67
CA TRP A 175 9.14 -3.68 -13.99
C TRP A 175 8.97 -3.76 -12.47
N VAL A 176 10.05 -3.54 -11.74
CA VAL A 176 10.10 -3.49 -10.28
C VAL A 176 10.69 -2.17 -9.84
N GLY A 177 9.92 -1.39 -9.09
CA GLY A 177 10.35 -0.16 -8.44
C GLY A 177 10.35 -0.31 -6.93
N ASN A 178 11.35 0.27 -6.27
CA ASN A 178 11.42 0.29 -4.80
C ASN A 178 11.09 1.70 -4.30
N GLY A 179 10.08 1.78 -3.44
CA GLY A 179 9.74 2.99 -2.68
C GLY A 179 10.08 2.83 -1.20
N SER A 180 10.25 3.97 -0.51
CA SER A 180 10.22 3.98 0.95
C SER A 180 8.77 3.91 1.40
N GLY A 181 8.43 2.90 2.19
CA GLY A 181 7.15 2.79 2.87
C GLY A 181 7.30 2.86 4.39
N GLY A 182 6.16 2.80 5.06
CA GLY A 182 6.07 2.96 6.50
C GLY A 182 5.48 4.32 6.87
N GLY A 183 5.58 4.66 8.15
CA GLY A 183 4.86 5.79 8.70
C GLY A 183 5.15 6.00 10.18
N ASN A 184 4.59 7.08 10.70
CA ASN A 184 4.65 7.42 12.11
C ASN A 184 3.21 7.52 12.64
N ASN A 185 2.88 6.70 13.63
CA ASN A 185 1.59 6.76 14.31
C ASN A 185 1.82 7.10 15.78
N ASN A 186 0.99 7.95 16.34
CA ASN A 186 0.97 8.26 17.75
C ASN A 186 -0.45 8.05 18.26
N GLU A 187 -0.57 7.37 19.38
CA GLU A 187 -1.81 7.25 20.12
C GLU A 187 -1.62 7.83 21.52
N THR A 188 -2.61 8.58 21.99
CA THR A 188 -2.63 9.10 23.34
C THR A 188 -4.02 8.96 23.92
N VAL A 189 -4.11 8.35 25.09
CA VAL A 189 -5.36 8.21 25.83
C VAL A 189 -5.20 8.91 27.16
N VAL A 190 -6.14 9.79 27.47
CA VAL A 190 -6.29 10.40 28.79
C VAL A 190 -7.64 9.98 29.34
N HIS A 191 -7.65 9.46 30.56
CA HIS A 191 -8.85 9.09 31.27
C HIS A 191 -8.84 9.71 32.65
N ILE A 192 -9.97 10.27 33.05
CA ILE A 192 -10.16 10.88 34.36
C ILE A 192 -11.44 10.29 34.96
N ASP A 193 -11.32 9.80 36.18
CA ASP A 193 -12.42 9.28 36.98
C ASP A 193 -12.61 10.16 38.21
N GLN A 194 -13.86 10.51 38.54
CA GLN A 194 -14.18 11.32 39.70
C GLN A 194 -15.37 10.76 40.48
N ASN A 195 -15.12 10.45 41.75
CA ASN A 195 -16.14 10.21 42.77
C ASN A 195 -16.65 11.57 43.29
N VAL A 196 -17.84 11.97 42.84
CA VAL A 196 -18.49 13.21 43.31
C VAL A 196 -19.18 12.98 44.65
N SER A 197 -19.78 11.80 44.84
CA SER A 197 -20.31 11.30 46.11
C SER A 197 -20.31 9.78 46.12
N ASP A 198 -20.70 9.15 47.23
CA ASP A 198 -20.82 7.68 47.35
C ASP A 198 -21.82 7.07 46.35
N LYS A 199 -22.65 7.89 45.71
CA LYS A 199 -23.67 7.48 44.74
C LYS A 199 -23.47 8.07 43.34
N GLN A 200 -22.42 8.88 43.14
CA GLN A 200 -22.20 9.59 41.88
C GLN A 200 -20.75 9.47 41.43
N HIS A 201 -20.56 8.84 40.28
CA HIS A 201 -19.28 8.67 39.61
C HIS A 201 -19.34 9.29 38.22
N ILE A 202 -18.35 10.12 37.88
CA ILE A 202 -18.22 10.76 36.58
C ILE A 202 -16.92 10.30 35.95
N THR A 203 -16.96 9.89 34.69
CA THR A 203 -15.77 9.50 33.93
C THR A 203 -15.67 10.33 32.66
N ALA A 204 -14.45 10.67 32.31
CA ALA A 204 -14.13 11.33 31.05
C ALA A 204 -12.97 10.59 30.39
N ARG A 205 -13.07 10.35 29.08
CA ARG A 205 -12.00 9.78 28.29
C ARG A 205 -11.79 10.61 27.04
N TYR A 206 -10.55 10.95 26.78
CA TYR A 206 -10.08 11.52 25.53
C TYR A 206 -9.11 10.55 24.86
N SER A 207 -9.22 10.40 23.55
CA SER A 207 -8.32 9.57 22.76
C SER A 207 -7.96 10.32 21.50
N TYR A 208 -6.66 10.44 21.25
CA TYR A 208 -6.11 11.09 20.08
C TYR A 208 -5.27 10.08 19.30
N TRP A 209 -5.54 10.00 18.01
CA TRP A 209 -4.76 9.21 17.07
C TRP A 209 -4.20 10.12 15.99
N GLY A 210 -2.88 10.25 15.97
CA GLY A 210 -2.15 11.03 14.99
C GLY A 210 -1.44 10.10 14.02
N ASN A 211 -1.74 10.22 12.73
CA ASN A 211 -1.03 9.52 11.68
C ASN A 211 -0.30 10.51 10.79
N LEU A 212 1.02 10.35 10.73
CA LEU A 212 1.94 11.17 9.92
C LEU A 212 2.52 10.30 8.80
N ASN A 213 1.67 9.54 8.10
CA ASN A 213 2.00 9.01 6.79
C ASN A 213 2.18 10.19 5.85
N LEU A 214 3.42 10.58 5.57
CA LEU A 214 3.70 11.48 4.46
C LEU A 214 3.30 10.74 3.17
N PRO A 215 2.45 11.32 2.30
CA PRO A 215 2.29 10.77 0.96
C PRO A 215 3.65 10.85 0.26
N ASN A 216 4.13 9.71 -0.25
CA ASN A 216 5.27 9.65 -1.17
C ASN A 216 4.86 10.16 -2.55
#